data_AF-K1ZK25-F1
#
_entry.id   AF-K1ZK25-F1
#
_cell.length_a   1.000
_cell.length_b   1.000
_cell.length_c   1.000
_cell.angle_alpha   90.00
_cell.angle_beta   90.00
_cell.angle_gamma   90.00
#
_symmetry.space_group_name_H-M   'P 1'
#
loop_
_entity.id
_entity.type
_entity.pdbx_description
1 polymer ?
#
loop_
_entity_poly.entity_id
_entity_poly.type
_entity_poly.pdbx_seq_one_letter_code
_entity_poly.pdbx_strand_id
1 'polypeptide(L)'
;MAFRGELNVACGDVDGDGKDEIGIARASGKSTVRIFDFDGGKAKKKYEWNAFGKSHVGASIAFGDIDKDGKAEIIAGQGKGGASLVRTFEASGSPKSLKFTAFEAAYTGGIDVDSADFDGDGKDDVVVSKLSGSSDVKTYKDSGTVLGSWRAFGKAKVGANVKASDINNDGKAEVIVASATGAPQVRSFSASGTPLGMNFFAYNKNLKSGLDLTVSTNPENL
;
A
#
# COMPACT_ATOMS: atom_id res chain seq x y z
N MET A 1 -19.00 -21.84 -7.58
CA MET A 1 -17.56 -21.77 -7.93
C MET A 1 -16.88 -20.93 -6.85
N ALA A 2 -16.15 -21.55 -5.92
CA ALA A 2 -15.53 -20.84 -4.80
C ALA A 2 -14.17 -20.26 -5.24
N PHE A 3 -13.99 -18.95 -5.10
CA PHE A 3 -12.76 -18.26 -5.43
C PHE A 3 -11.77 -18.37 -4.25
N ARG A 4 -10.52 -18.77 -4.53
CA ARG A 4 -9.39 -18.81 -3.57
C ARG A 4 -8.29 -17.86 -4.06
N GLY A 5 -8.57 -16.56 -4.06
CA GLY A 5 -7.56 -15.54 -4.31
C GLY A 5 -7.63 -14.50 -3.20
N GLU A 6 -6.45 -14.05 -2.77
CA GLU A 6 -6.30 -12.98 -1.78
C GLU A 6 -6.96 -11.70 -2.32
N LEU A 7 -7.76 -11.06 -1.47
CA LEU A 7 -8.33 -9.74 -1.70
C LEU A 7 -7.43 -8.72 -1.01
N ASN A 8 -7.15 -7.62 -1.69
CA ASN A 8 -6.58 -6.45 -1.05
C ASN A 8 -7.72 -5.47 -0.78
N VAL A 9 -7.78 -4.93 0.44
CA VAL A 9 -8.83 -4.03 0.91
C VAL A 9 -8.16 -2.82 1.52
N ALA A 10 -8.68 -1.64 1.21
CA ALA A 10 -8.27 -0.38 1.82
C ALA A 10 -9.51 0.51 2.01
N CYS A 11 -9.38 1.57 2.79
CA CYS A 11 -10.44 2.57 2.98
C CYS A 11 -9.89 3.99 2.87
N GLY A 12 -10.76 4.93 2.50
CA GLY A 12 -10.46 6.35 2.44
C GLY A 12 -11.62 7.13 1.82
N ASP A 13 -11.79 8.39 2.22
CA ASP A 13 -12.81 9.30 1.70
C ASP A 13 -12.44 9.74 0.27
N VAL A 14 -13.01 9.07 -0.74
CA VAL A 14 -12.68 9.34 -2.15
C VAL A 14 -13.69 10.26 -2.84
N ASP A 15 -14.75 10.67 -2.15
CA ASP A 15 -15.74 11.60 -2.69
C ASP A 15 -15.83 12.94 -1.95
N GLY A 16 -15.16 13.05 -0.80
CA GLY A 16 -15.01 14.24 0.02
C GLY A 16 -16.21 14.49 0.95
N ASP A 17 -17.00 13.47 1.28
CA ASP A 17 -18.17 13.61 2.15
C ASP A 17 -17.85 13.47 3.66
N GLY A 18 -16.58 13.21 3.99
CA GLY A 18 -16.09 13.00 5.35
C GLY A 18 -16.28 11.56 5.86
N LYS A 19 -16.65 10.61 5.00
CA LYS A 19 -16.73 9.18 5.33
C LYS A 19 -15.86 8.37 4.38
N ASP A 20 -15.20 7.37 4.93
CA ASP A 20 -14.39 6.49 4.11
C ASP A 20 -15.23 5.54 3.25
N GLU A 21 -14.89 5.45 1.97
CA GLU A 21 -15.29 4.35 1.10
C GLU A 21 -14.43 3.11 1.31
N ILE A 22 -14.97 1.95 0.90
CA ILE A 22 -14.23 0.68 0.89
C ILE A 22 -13.75 0.37 -0.53
N GLY A 23 -12.44 0.27 -0.70
CA GLY A 23 -11.80 -0.25 -1.90
C GLY A 23 -11.51 -1.73 -1.80
N ILE A 24 -11.79 -2.50 -2.86
CA ILE A 24 -11.39 -3.90 -2.97
C ILE A 24 -10.72 -4.15 -4.31
N ALA A 25 -9.55 -4.76 -4.27
CA ALA A 25 -8.83 -5.24 -5.44
C ALA A 25 -8.55 -6.74 -5.36
N ARG A 26 -8.37 -7.35 -6.53
CA ARG A 26 -7.92 -8.75 -6.63
C ARG A 26 -6.41 -8.77 -6.66
N ALA A 27 -5.76 -9.48 -5.73
CA ALA A 27 -4.29 -9.58 -5.69
C ALA A 27 -3.71 -10.39 -6.87
N SER A 28 -4.55 -11.14 -7.61
CA SER A 28 -4.16 -11.89 -8.80
C SER A 28 -5.26 -11.93 -9.88
N GLY A 29 -4.87 -12.20 -11.13
CA GLY A 29 -5.79 -12.21 -12.27
C GLY A 29 -6.14 -10.79 -12.70
N LYS A 30 -7.40 -10.52 -13.05
CA LYS A 30 -7.79 -9.16 -13.47
C LYS A 30 -7.49 -8.17 -12.35
N SER A 31 -6.89 -7.04 -12.69
CA SER A 31 -6.61 -5.91 -11.79
C SER A 31 -7.87 -5.09 -11.47
N THR A 32 -8.98 -5.78 -11.23
CA THR A 32 -10.28 -5.15 -11.02
C THR A 32 -10.30 -4.50 -9.64
N VAL A 33 -10.52 -3.19 -9.62
CA VAL A 33 -10.75 -2.37 -8.43
C VAL A 33 -12.25 -2.09 -8.35
N ARG A 34 -12.81 -2.22 -7.15
CA ARG A 34 -14.20 -1.89 -6.85
C ARG A 34 -14.24 -0.95 -5.65
N ILE A 35 -15.05 0.09 -5.76
CA ILE A 35 -15.28 1.06 -4.69
C ILE A 35 -16.71 0.90 -4.20
N PHE A 36 -16.90 0.89 -2.88
CA PHE A 36 -18.19 0.74 -2.23
C PHE A 36 -18.40 1.85 -1.22
N ASP A 37 -19.57 2.49 -1.26
CA ASP A 37 -20.06 3.31 -0.16
C ASP A 37 -20.53 2.37 0.97
N PHE A 38 -20.35 2.81 2.21
CA PHE A 38 -20.90 2.13 3.38
C PHE A 38 -21.95 3.00 4.09
N ASP A 39 -23.20 2.56 4.03
CA ASP A 39 -24.31 3.21 4.73
C ASP A 39 -24.91 2.24 5.76
N GLY A 40 -24.49 2.40 7.02
CA GLY A 40 -25.14 1.76 8.18
C GLY A 40 -25.30 0.24 8.11
N GLY A 41 -24.34 -0.47 7.50
CA GLY A 41 -24.37 -1.94 7.36
C GLY A 41 -24.66 -2.46 5.95
N LYS A 42 -24.87 -1.60 4.97
CA LYS A 42 -25.02 -1.99 3.55
C LYS A 42 -23.90 -1.41 2.70
N ALA A 43 -23.16 -2.29 2.03
CA ALA A 43 -22.17 -1.90 1.03
C ALA A 43 -22.84 -1.72 -0.34
N LYS A 44 -22.69 -0.55 -0.96
CA LYS A 44 -23.21 -0.27 -2.31
C LYS A 44 -22.05 0.00 -3.27
N LYS A 45 -21.91 -0.83 -4.29
CA LYS A 45 -20.85 -0.65 -5.30
C LYS A 45 -21.09 0.63 -6.10
N LYS A 46 -20.13 1.55 -6.08
CA LYS A 46 -20.15 2.84 -6.78
C LYS A 46 -19.39 2.76 -8.10
N TYR A 47 -18.19 2.20 -8.08
CA TYR A 47 -17.30 2.10 -9.24
C TYR A 47 -16.72 0.70 -9.42
N GLU A 48 -16.41 0.33 -10.67
CA GLU A 48 -15.67 -0.87 -11.02
C GLU A 48 -14.86 -0.65 -12.31
N TRP A 49 -13.54 -0.87 -12.24
CA TRP A 49 -12.64 -0.66 -13.37
C TRP A 49 -11.38 -1.55 -13.22
N ASN A 50 -10.49 -1.57 -14.23
CA ASN A 50 -9.26 -2.36 -14.19
C ASN A 50 -8.02 -1.46 -14.17
N ALA A 51 -7.24 -1.54 -13.09
CA ALA A 51 -6.09 -0.67 -12.86
C ALA A 51 -4.95 -0.85 -13.86
N PHE A 52 -4.81 -2.03 -14.44
CA PHE A 52 -3.74 -2.33 -15.40
C PHE A 52 -4.28 -2.86 -16.72
N GLY A 53 -5.45 -2.36 -17.12
CA GLY A 53 -6.08 -2.68 -18.40
C GLY A 53 -6.39 -4.18 -18.54
N LYS A 54 -5.96 -4.78 -19.65
CA LYS A 54 -6.17 -6.22 -19.94
C LYS A 54 -5.15 -7.14 -19.25
N SER A 55 -4.18 -6.58 -18.52
CA SER A 55 -3.16 -7.38 -17.84
C SER A 55 -3.76 -8.14 -16.66
N HIS A 56 -3.39 -9.41 -16.52
CA HIS A 56 -3.90 -10.33 -15.48
C HIS A 56 -2.94 -10.44 -14.29
N VAL A 57 -2.46 -9.30 -13.82
CA VAL A 57 -1.44 -9.20 -12.76
C VAL A 57 -2.01 -8.90 -11.37
N GLY A 58 -3.32 -8.70 -11.23
CA GLY A 58 -3.94 -8.24 -9.99
C GLY A 58 -3.54 -6.80 -9.63
N ALA A 59 -3.89 -6.37 -8.42
CA ALA A 59 -3.48 -5.10 -7.84
C ALA A 59 -3.43 -5.17 -6.30
N SER A 60 -2.44 -4.51 -5.70
CA SER A 60 -2.51 -3.97 -4.33
C SER A 60 -3.02 -2.53 -4.42
N ILE A 61 -3.88 -2.10 -3.50
CA ILE A 61 -4.44 -0.75 -3.47
C ILE A 61 -4.25 -0.07 -2.11
N ALA A 62 -4.16 1.25 -2.15
CA ALA A 62 -4.17 2.14 -0.99
C ALA A 62 -4.95 3.42 -1.33
N PHE A 63 -5.31 4.19 -0.31
CA PHE A 63 -5.97 5.49 -0.44
C PHE A 63 -5.14 6.57 0.24
N GLY A 64 -5.00 7.73 -0.40
CA GLY A 64 -4.35 8.91 0.18
C GLY A 64 -4.62 10.16 -0.65
N ASP A 65 -4.65 11.32 0.01
CA ASP A 65 -4.82 12.63 -0.65
C ASP A 65 -3.48 13.11 -1.21
N ILE A 66 -3.15 12.65 -2.41
CA ILE A 66 -1.85 12.87 -3.06
C ILE A 66 -1.75 14.29 -3.61
N ASP A 67 -2.87 14.89 -4.04
CA ASP A 67 -2.88 16.22 -4.66
C ASP A 67 -3.42 17.35 -3.77
N LYS A 68 -3.86 17.03 -2.55
CA LYS A 68 -4.36 17.94 -1.51
C LYS A 68 -5.69 18.62 -1.87
N ASP A 69 -6.55 17.93 -2.61
CA ASP A 69 -7.88 18.44 -2.96
C ASP A 69 -8.97 18.11 -1.92
N GLY A 70 -8.60 17.38 -0.86
CA GLY A 70 -9.49 16.95 0.20
C GLY A 70 -10.22 15.64 -0.11
N LYS A 71 -9.84 14.94 -1.18
CA LYS A 71 -10.32 13.60 -1.53
C LYS A 71 -9.13 12.67 -1.66
N ALA A 72 -9.30 11.44 -1.19
CA ALA A 72 -8.29 10.43 -1.38
C ALA A 72 -8.28 9.91 -2.82
N GLU A 73 -7.08 9.85 -3.42
CA GLU A 73 -6.82 9.08 -4.62
C GLU A 73 -6.68 7.59 -4.31
N ILE A 74 -7.00 6.75 -5.29
CA ILE A 74 -6.64 5.34 -5.28
C ILE A 74 -5.25 5.16 -5.85
N ILE A 75 -4.31 4.68 -5.04
CA ILE A 75 -3.00 4.21 -5.48
C ILE A 75 -3.11 2.72 -5.79
N ALA A 76 -2.70 2.29 -6.98
CA ALA A 76 -2.67 0.89 -7.37
C ALA A 76 -1.25 0.46 -7.75
N GLY A 77 -0.78 -0.63 -7.13
CA GLY A 77 0.47 -1.32 -7.45
C GLY A 77 0.23 -2.64 -8.19
N GLN A 78 1.04 -2.93 -9.21
CA GLN A 78 0.93 -4.19 -9.95
C GLN A 78 1.28 -5.41 -9.10
N GLY A 79 0.39 -6.40 -9.08
CA GLY A 79 0.69 -7.70 -8.50
C GLY A 79 1.65 -8.55 -9.36
N LYS A 80 1.73 -9.83 -9.00
CA LYS A 80 2.69 -10.78 -9.60
C LYS A 80 2.53 -10.90 -11.11
N GLY A 81 3.67 -10.93 -11.82
CA GLY A 81 3.74 -10.94 -13.29
C GLY A 81 3.74 -9.55 -13.93
N GLY A 82 3.50 -8.49 -13.15
CA GLY A 82 3.64 -7.11 -13.60
C GLY A 82 5.07 -6.59 -13.48
N ALA A 83 5.33 -5.42 -14.06
CA ALA A 83 6.63 -4.75 -14.05
C ALA A 83 6.77 -3.77 -12.88
N SER A 84 6.06 -3.98 -11.76
CA SER A 84 6.08 -3.07 -10.59
C SER A 84 5.63 -1.64 -10.89
N LEU A 85 4.64 -1.50 -11.78
CA LEU A 85 4.04 -0.21 -12.08
C LEU A 85 3.12 0.23 -10.93
N VAL A 86 3.27 1.49 -10.53
CA VAL A 86 2.36 2.21 -9.64
C VAL A 86 1.61 3.28 -10.44
N ARG A 87 0.32 3.45 -10.16
CA ARG A 87 -0.56 4.43 -10.78
C ARG A 87 -1.55 4.98 -9.76
N THR A 88 -1.89 6.25 -9.86
CA THR A 88 -2.97 6.88 -9.08
C THR A 88 -4.21 7.14 -9.93
N PHE A 89 -5.36 7.20 -9.26
CA PHE A 89 -6.67 7.33 -9.88
C PHE A 89 -7.64 8.09 -8.99
N GLU A 90 -8.58 8.77 -9.63
CA GLU A 90 -9.86 9.17 -9.04
C GLU A 90 -10.72 7.95 -8.68
N ALA A 91 -11.72 8.13 -7.81
CA ALA A 91 -12.74 7.11 -7.48
C ALA A 91 -13.34 6.42 -8.72
N SER A 92 -13.61 7.24 -9.75
CA SER A 92 -14.19 6.81 -11.03
C SER A 92 -13.28 5.89 -11.87
N GLY A 93 -12.00 5.77 -11.51
CA GLY A 93 -10.99 5.07 -12.31
C GLY A 93 -10.33 5.94 -13.39
N SER A 94 -10.59 7.25 -13.36
CA SER A 94 -9.87 8.21 -14.20
C SER A 94 -8.42 8.32 -13.71
N PRO A 95 -7.41 8.18 -14.57
CA PRO A 95 -6.01 8.23 -14.14
C PRO A 95 -5.60 9.65 -13.73
N LYS A 96 -4.82 9.75 -12.66
CA LYS A 96 -4.14 10.97 -12.21
C LYS A 96 -2.68 11.00 -12.70
N SER A 97 -1.95 12.06 -12.34
CA SER A 97 -0.60 12.35 -12.85
C SER A 97 0.47 11.38 -12.36
N LEU A 98 0.39 10.91 -11.10
CA LEU A 98 1.42 10.08 -10.49
C LEU A 98 1.41 8.66 -11.09
N LYS A 99 2.51 8.34 -11.79
CA LYS A 99 2.74 7.03 -12.42
C LYS A 99 4.23 6.77 -12.56
N PHE A 100 4.70 5.65 -12.02
CA PHE A 100 6.10 5.28 -12.07
C PHE A 100 6.32 3.76 -11.92
N THR A 101 7.51 3.30 -12.29
CA THR A 101 7.95 1.92 -12.11
C THR A 101 8.86 1.84 -10.89
N ALA A 102 8.46 1.14 -9.84
CA ALA A 102 9.15 1.21 -8.55
C ALA A 102 10.49 0.44 -8.52
N PHE A 103 10.55 -0.69 -9.21
CA PHE A 103 11.69 -1.60 -9.19
C PHE A 103 12.21 -1.91 -10.60
N GLU A 104 13.34 -2.61 -10.66
CA GLU A 104 13.96 -3.00 -11.92
C GLU A 104 12.98 -3.77 -12.82
N ALA A 105 13.06 -3.55 -14.13
CA ALA A 105 12.10 -4.12 -15.10
C ALA A 105 12.04 -5.67 -15.07
N ALA A 106 13.11 -6.32 -14.62
CA ALA A 106 13.17 -7.78 -14.46
C ALA A 106 12.38 -8.30 -13.24
N TYR A 107 12.05 -7.44 -12.27
CA TYR A 107 11.31 -7.84 -11.08
C TYR A 107 9.82 -7.94 -11.38
N THR A 108 9.30 -9.17 -11.27
CA THR A 108 7.90 -9.53 -11.55
C THR A 108 7.21 -10.17 -10.35
N GLY A 109 7.79 -10.02 -9.16
CA GLY A 109 7.32 -10.64 -7.92
C GLY A 109 6.06 -10.01 -7.31
N GLY A 110 5.55 -8.94 -7.91
CA GLY A 110 4.44 -8.14 -7.39
C GLY A 110 4.90 -7.13 -6.33
N ILE A 111 4.13 -6.06 -6.17
CA ILE A 111 4.39 -5.01 -5.19
C ILE A 111 3.22 -4.81 -4.25
N ASP A 112 3.55 -4.39 -3.02
CA ASP A 112 2.59 -3.83 -2.08
C ASP A 112 2.73 -2.31 -2.07
N VAL A 113 1.62 -1.61 -1.80
CA VAL A 113 1.57 -0.14 -1.75
C VAL A 113 0.84 0.33 -0.51
N ASP A 114 1.24 1.49 -0.01
CA ASP A 114 0.53 2.25 1.03
C ASP A 114 0.81 3.75 0.82
N SER A 115 0.09 4.61 1.53
CA SER A 115 0.26 6.07 1.44
C SER A 115 0.14 6.74 2.81
N ALA A 116 0.93 7.79 2.99
CA ALA A 116 0.89 8.72 4.12
C ALA A 116 1.84 9.90 3.82
N ASP A 117 1.68 11.03 4.50
CA ASP A 117 2.60 12.17 4.41
C ASP A 117 3.97 11.86 5.03
N PHE A 118 4.99 11.56 4.21
CA PHE A 118 6.32 11.19 4.69
C PHE A 118 7.26 12.38 4.91
N ASP A 119 6.96 13.54 4.31
CA ASP A 119 7.83 14.70 4.36
C ASP A 119 7.27 15.91 5.14
N GLY A 120 6.01 15.85 5.54
CA GLY A 120 5.31 16.80 6.39
C GLY A 120 4.72 17.99 5.63
N ASP A 121 4.48 17.87 4.33
CA ASP A 121 3.92 18.96 3.51
C ASP A 121 2.37 18.93 3.42
N GLY A 122 1.75 17.94 4.04
CA GLY A 122 0.32 17.69 4.09
C GLY A 122 -0.26 17.15 2.80
N LYS A 123 0.56 16.58 1.91
CA LYS A 123 0.13 15.66 0.86
C LYS A 123 0.57 14.26 1.23
N ASP A 124 -0.27 13.29 0.89
CA ASP A 124 0.15 11.91 1.02
C ASP A 124 1.19 11.55 -0.03
N ASP A 125 2.18 10.79 0.42
CA ASP A 125 3.22 10.20 -0.38
C ASP A 125 2.95 8.70 -0.56
N VAL A 126 3.79 7.99 -1.31
CA VAL A 126 3.60 6.56 -1.62
C VAL A 126 4.78 5.73 -1.13
N VAL A 127 4.50 4.67 -0.36
CA VAL A 127 5.46 3.61 -0.06
C VAL A 127 5.17 2.37 -0.89
N VAL A 128 6.22 1.72 -1.36
CA VAL A 128 6.15 0.53 -2.20
C VAL A 128 7.15 -0.52 -1.71
N SER A 129 6.75 -1.78 -1.64
CA SER A 129 7.65 -2.90 -1.32
C SER A 129 7.58 -4.05 -2.32
N LYS A 130 8.65 -4.84 -2.36
CA LYS A 130 8.66 -6.13 -3.07
C LYS A 130 7.96 -7.19 -2.23
N LEU A 131 6.86 -7.76 -2.74
CA LEU A 131 6.13 -8.86 -2.07
C LEU A 131 6.89 -10.19 -2.02
N SER A 132 7.89 -10.39 -2.89
CA SER A 132 8.69 -11.62 -2.91
C SER A 132 10.15 -11.36 -3.27
N GLY A 133 11.03 -12.32 -2.96
CA GLY A 133 12.46 -12.11 -3.12
C GLY A 133 13.01 -11.20 -2.03
N SER A 134 13.82 -10.19 -2.39
CA SER A 134 14.35 -9.23 -1.42
C SER A 134 13.23 -8.40 -0.78
N SER A 135 13.43 -7.99 0.46
CA SER A 135 12.52 -7.08 1.19
C SER A 135 12.82 -5.62 0.88
N ASP A 136 12.90 -5.27 -0.42
CA ASP A 136 13.18 -3.90 -0.84
C ASP A 136 11.95 -3.03 -0.61
N VAL A 137 12.16 -1.86 0.00
CA VAL A 137 11.13 -0.84 0.27
C VAL A 137 11.62 0.49 -0.30
N LYS A 138 10.70 1.23 -0.92
CA LYS A 138 10.95 2.58 -1.43
C LYS A 138 9.80 3.50 -1.08
N THR A 139 10.12 4.74 -0.75
CA THR A 139 9.15 5.83 -0.54
C THR A 139 9.31 6.86 -1.65
N TYR A 140 8.19 7.43 -2.07
CA TYR A 140 8.08 8.35 -3.19
C TYR A 140 7.20 9.51 -2.79
N LYS A 141 7.65 10.73 -3.04
CA LYS A 141 6.85 11.93 -2.90
C LYS A 141 5.65 11.90 -3.87
N ASP A 142 4.60 12.69 -3.63
CA ASP A 142 3.49 12.98 -4.57
C ASP A 142 3.92 13.23 -6.03
N SER A 143 5.10 13.82 -6.22
CA SER A 143 5.74 14.09 -7.52
C SER A 143 6.41 12.88 -8.20
N GLY A 144 6.52 11.74 -7.51
CA GLY A 144 7.29 10.57 -7.94
C GLY A 144 8.80 10.63 -7.61
N THR A 145 9.24 11.65 -6.87
CA THR A 145 10.62 11.78 -6.38
C THR A 145 10.88 10.76 -5.27
N VAL A 146 12.00 10.01 -5.33
CA VAL A 146 12.35 9.03 -4.29
C VAL A 146 12.77 9.74 -3.01
N LEU A 147 12.11 9.43 -1.89
CA LEU A 147 12.45 9.89 -0.54
C LEU A 147 13.41 8.91 0.17
N GLY A 148 13.26 7.62 -0.09
CA GLY A 148 14.08 6.57 0.51
C GLY A 148 14.07 5.28 -0.29
N SER A 149 15.14 4.48 -0.15
CA SER A 149 15.26 3.16 -0.75
C SER A 149 16.15 2.25 0.12
N TRP A 150 15.56 1.24 0.75
CA TRP A 150 16.27 0.39 1.71
C TRP A 150 15.77 -1.08 1.68
N ARG A 151 16.43 -1.93 2.46
CA ARG A 151 16.09 -3.35 2.60
C ARG A 151 15.74 -3.69 4.05
N ALA A 152 14.47 -4.02 4.30
CA ALA A 152 13.93 -4.17 5.65
C ALA A 152 14.48 -5.37 6.46
N PHE A 153 14.82 -6.49 5.81
CA PHE A 153 15.24 -7.73 6.45
C PHE A 153 16.62 -8.22 6.00
N GLY A 154 17.53 -7.29 5.68
CA GLY A 154 18.90 -7.62 5.30
C GLY A 154 18.94 -8.54 4.07
N LYS A 155 19.77 -9.58 4.06
CA LYS A 155 19.90 -10.48 2.89
C LYS A 155 18.76 -11.50 2.75
N ALA A 156 17.79 -11.52 3.68
CA ALA A 156 16.71 -12.49 3.65
C ALA A 156 15.80 -12.29 2.43
N LYS A 157 15.41 -13.39 1.79
CA LYS A 157 14.50 -13.39 0.63
C LYS A 157 13.06 -13.66 1.06
N VAL A 158 12.52 -12.74 1.86
CA VAL A 158 11.21 -12.89 2.52
C VAL A 158 10.12 -11.99 1.94
N GLY A 159 10.46 -11.08 1.02
CA GLY A 159 9.57 -10.00 0.62
C GLY A 159 9.21 -9.07 1.79
N ALA A 160 8.29 -8.15 1.56
CA ALA A 160 7.80 -7.21 2.56
C ALA A 160 6.36 -6.76 2.25
N ASN A 161 5.54 -6.69 3.29
CA ASN A 161 4.27 -5.95 3.32
C ASN A 161 4.51 -4.64 4.07
N VAL A 162 3.90 -3.54 3.60
CA VAL A 162 4.12 -2.20 4.15
C VAL A 162 2.83 -1.55 4.61
N LYS A 163 2.90 -0.84 5.73
CA LYS A 163 1.88 0.09 6.18
C LYS A 163 2.54 1.39 6.65
N ALA A 164 1.87 2.51 6.48
CA ALA A 164 2.39 3.83 6.80
C ALA A 164 1.43 4.60 7.70
N SER A 165 1.98 5.29 8.70
CA SER A 165 1.24 6.18 9.60
C SER A 165 2.24 6.94 10.47
N ASP A 166 1.85 8.11 10.99
CA ASP A 166 2.62 8.84 12.00
C ASP A 166 2.51 8.15 13.36
N ILE A 167 3.43 7.23 13.66
CA ILE A 167 3.37 6.41 14.88
C ILE A 167 4.08 7.07 16.06
N ASN A 168 4.85 8.13 15.81
CA ASN A 168 5.63 8.84 16.80
C ASN A 168 5.06 10.24 17.13
N ASN A 169 4.04 10.70 16.40
CA ASN A 169 3.39 12.00 16.45
C ASN A 169 4.33 13.18 16.17
N ASP A 170 5.26 13.04 15.23
CA ASP A 170 6.17 14.12 14.81
C ASP A 170 5.68 14.90 13.58
N GLY A 171 4.51 14.54 13.05
CA GLY A 171 3.91 15.14 11.87
C GLY A 171 4.45 14.58 10.56
N LYS A 172 5.25 13.51 10.59
CA LYS A 172 5.69 12.74 9.43
C LYS A 172 5.38 11.27 9.65
N ALA A 173 4.96 10.61 8.59
CA ALA A 173 4.66 9.20 8.67
C ALA A 173 5.91 8.32 8.76
N GLU A 174 5.77 7.24 9.50
CA GLU A 174 6.68 6.11 9.52
C GLU A 174 6.22 4.98 8.61
N VAL A 175 7.13 4.04 8.33
CA VAL A 175 6.85 2.80 7.62
C VAL A 175 6.98 1.61 8.57
N ILE A 176 5.88 0.88 8.75
CA ILE A 176 5.85 -0.44 9.37
C ILE A 176 6.00 -1.50 8.29
N VAL A 177 6.97 -2.39 8.46
CA VAL A 177 7.28 -3.44 7.50
C VAL A 177 7.14 -4.80 8.16
N ALA A 178 6.34 -5.68 7.58
CA ALA A 178 6.31 -7.09 7.93
C ALA A 178 6.94 -7.96 6.83
N SER A 179 7.53 -9.08 7.23
CA SER A 179 7.98 -10.10 6.28
C SER A 179 6.77 -10.72 5.56
N ALA A 180 6.74 -10.65 4.23
CA ALA A 180 5.66 -11.24 3.44
C ALA A 180 5.65 -12.79 3.50
N THR A 181 6.82 -13.40 3.73
CA THR A 181 6.99 -14.84 3.93
C THR A 181 8.03 -15.12 5.02
N GLY A 182 8.10 -16.36 5.50
CA GLY A 182 9.09 -16.75 6.49
C GLY A 182 8.64 -16.46 7.92
N ALA A 183 9.60 -16.11 8.79
CA ALA A 183 9.30 -15.83 10.19
C ALA A 183 8.56 -14.49 10.30
N PRO A 184 7.44 -14.40 11.04
CA PRO A 184 6.51 -13.26 11.03
C PRO A 184 7.10 -12.05 11.76
N GLN A 185 8.13 -11.44 11.20
CA GLN A 185 8.90 -10.35 11.78
C GLN A 185 8.30 -9.01 11.35
N VAL A 186 8.16 -8.09 12.32
CA VAL A 186 7.66 -6.73 12.13
C VAL A 186 8.75 -5.74 12.55
N ARG A 187 8.97 -4.70 11.76
CA ARG A 187 9.95 -3.63 12.03
C ARG A 187 9.39 -2.25 11.68
N SER A 188 9.89 -1.18 12.33
CA SER A 188 9.63 0.21 11.94
C SER A 188 10.84 0.91 11.34
N PHE A 189 10.57 1.81 10.41
CA PHE A 189 11.55 2.66 9.75
C PHE A 189 10.97 4.06 9.53
N SER A 190 11.84 5.07 9.52
CA SER A 190 11.50 6.36 8.91
C SER A 190 11.29 6.20 7.39
N ALA A 191 10.74 7.21 6.74
CA ALA A 191 10.62 7.26 5.28
C ALA A 191 11.96 7.13 4.54
N SER A 192 13.09 7.47 5.17
CA SER A 192 14.44 7.31 4.60
C SER A 192 15.06 5.92 4.86
N GLY A 193 14.38 5.05 5.61
CA GLY A 193 14.85 3.70 5.94
C GLY A 193 15.69 3.63 7.22
N THR A 194 15.68 4.67 8.06
CA THR A 194 16.34 4.63 9.36
C THR A 194 15.52 3.79 10.33
N PRO A 195 16.06 2.72 10.96
CA PRO A 195 15.29 1.90 11.90
C PRO A 195 14.90 2.69 13.16
N LEU A 196 13.65 2.54 13.60
CA LEU A 196 13.10 3.28 14.76
C LEU A 196 12.92 2.41 16.01
N GLY A 197 13.65 1.28 16.08
CA GLY A 197 13.71 0.42 17.26
C GLY A 197 12.61 -0.64 17.36
N MET A 198 11.44 -0.49 16.73
CA MET A 198 10.45 -1.58 16.70
C MET A 198 11.00 -2.76 15.89
N ASN A 199 11.11 -3.92 16.53
CA ASN A 199 11.61 -5.15 15.92
C ASN A 199 11.19 -6.37 16.75
N PHE A 200 10.15 -7.10 16.30
CA PHE A 200 9.63 -8.25 17.03
C PHE A 200 9.03 -9.29 16.08
N PHE A 201 8.72 -10.48 16.60
CA PHE A 201 7.95 -11.49 15.88
C PHE A 201 6.51 -11.47 16.37
N ALA A 202 5.53 -11.27 15.48
CA ALA A 202 4.11 -11.17 15.85
C ALA A 202 3.52 -12.51 16.32
N TYR A 203 4.07 -13.61 15.82
CA TYR A 203 3.77 -14.97 16.28
C TYR A 203 5.07 -15.73 16.53
N ASN A 204 4.94 -17.02 16.88
CA ASN A 204 6.09 -17.91 17.03
C ASN A 204 7.03 -17.79 15.81
N LYS A 205 8.30 -17.47 16.04
CA LYS A 205 9.32 -17.28 14.99
C LYS A 205 9.50 -18.47 14.04
N ASN A 206 9.10 -19.67 14.48
CA ASN A 206 9.18 -20.88 13.68
C ASN A 206 7.97 -21.04 12.75
N LEU A 207 6.88 -20.29 12.97
CA LEU A 207 5.76 -20.20 12.05
C LEU A 207 6.27 -19.66 10.71
N LYS A 208 5.85 -20.30 9.62
CA LYS A 208 6.17 -19.90 8.25
C LYS A 208 4.89 -19.46 7.56
N SER A 209 4.36 -18.33 8.03
CA SER A 209 3.20 -17.66 7.44
C SER A 209 3.54 -16.18 7.25
N GLY A 210 3.10 -15.61 6.14
CA GLY A 210 3.13 -14.16 5.96
C GLY A 210 2.27 -13.45 7.01
N LEU A 211 2.51 -12.15 7.20
CA LEU A 211 1.65 -11.27 7.98
C LEU A 211 0.99 -10.27 7.04
N ASP A 212 -0.33 -10.14 7.11
CA ASP A 212 -1.02 -8.95 6.64
C ASP A 212 -1.05 -7.91 7.77
N LEU A 213 -0.77 -6.66 7.44
CA LEU A 213 -0.70 -5.56 8.41
C LEU A 213 -1.82 -4.55 8.16
N THR A 214 -2.29 -3.95 9.24
CA THR A 214 -3.03 -2.69 9.25
C THR A 214 -2.45 -1.82 10.35
N VAL A 215 -2.38 -0.52 10.14
CA VAL A 215 -1.98 0.48 11.13
C VAL A 215 -3.02 1.58 11.09
N SER A 216 -3.41 2.07 12.26
CA SER A 216 -4.30 3.22 12.42
C SER A 216 -3.81 4.01 13.62
N THR A 217 -3.78 5.32 13.49
CA THR A 217 -3.57 6.26 14.57
C THR A 217 -4.90 6.87 14.96
N ASN A 218 -5.09 7.17 16.24
CA ASN A 218 -6.33 7.77 16.72
C ASN A 218 -6.22 9.29 16.53
N PRO A 219 -7.06 9.94 15.70
CA PRO A 219 -6.96 11.38 15.45
C PRO A 219 -7.36 12.26 16.65
N GLU A 220 -7.91 11.69 17.73
CA GLU A 220 -8.44 12.45 18.88
C GLU A 220 -7.41 12.84 19.98
N ASN A 221 -6.11 12.84 19.70
CA ASN A 221 -5.08 13.30 20.65
C ASN A 221 -4.27 14.51 20.13
N LEU A 222 -4.95 15.51 19.55
CA LEU A 222 -4.41 16.85 19.31
C LEU A 222 -5.27 17.91 20.00
#